data_AF-A0A353H7K1-F1
#
_entry.id   AF-A0A353H7K1-F1
#
_cell.length_a   1.000
_cell.length_b   1.000
_cell.length_c   1.000
_cell.angle_alpha   90.00
_cell.angle_beta   90.00
_cell.angle_gamma   90.00
#
_symmetry.space_group_name_H-M   'P 1'
#
loop_
_entity.id
_entity.type
_entity.pdbx_description
1 polymer ?
#
loop_
_entity_poly.entity_id
_entity_poly.type
_entity_poly.pdbx_seq_one_letter_code
_entity_poly.pdbx_strand_id
1 'polypeptide(L)'
;GAASISAVPLFSGFVSKSMVMDAAASGHMQIIYFVLLFASVGVLEHAGIKIPFFAFFGHDSGLRPKEAPLHMLLAMGIAAFFCIFNGSFPSYLYSLLPYPVEYVPYTVSHVVGQTQLIFFAALAFILLTLSGMSPPELRAVNVDADWFYRKGGRLFYRVMDKSMNGLTKVADRVIAGELTGSICRISQRWPEVLCLGIMIPLWRITGVKGKDFEGKIERTRAALQTHTSPIGISAAIATIFLVLIYLLM
;
A
#
# COMPACT_ATOMS: atom_id res chain seq x y z
N GLY A 1 18.97 -13.52 -20.15
CA GLY A 1 17.58 -13.05 -20.30
C GLY A 1 17.04 -13.36 -21.69
N ALA A 2 17.40 -12.55 -22.69
CA ALA A 2 16.95 -12.69 -24.09
C ALA A 2 17.07 -14.13 -24.64
N ALA A 3 18.22 -14.79 -24.45
CA ALA A 3 18.40 -16.18 -24.89
C ALA A 3 17.41 -17.17 -24.25
N SER A 4 17.04 -16.96 -22.99
CA SER A 4 16.06 -17.82 -22.31
C SER A 4 14.65 -17.59 -22.84
N ILE A 5 14.20 -16.34 -22.99
CA ILE A 5 12.88 -16.05 -23.56
C ILE A 5 12.77 -16.46 -25.03
N SER A 6 13.86 -16.41 -25.79
CA SER A 6 13.95 -16.89 -27.18
C SER A 6 14.06 -18.42 -27.30
N ALA A 7 13.99 -19.16 -26.18
CA ALA A 7 14.12 -20.61 -26.16
C ALA A 7 15.40 -21.13 -26.86
N VAL A 8 16.54 -20.45 -26.68
CA VAL A 8 17.82 -20.96 -27.16
C VAL A 8 18.13 -22.29 -26.45
N PRO A 9 18.63 -23.33 -27.14
CA PRO A 9 19.04 -24.58 -26.50
C PRO A 9 19.96 -24.34 -25.29
N LEU A 10 19.84 -25.17 -24.26
CA LEU A 10 20.53 -25.04 -22.95
C LEU A 10 19.98 -23.95 -22.01
N PHE A 11 18.99 -23.16 -22.44
CA PHE A 11 18.28 -22.23 -21.56
C PHE A 11 16.90 -22.72 -21.17
N SER A 12 16.40 -22.25 -20.02
CA SER A 12 15.15 -22.73 -19.41
C SER A 12 13.93 -22.58 -20.30
N GLY A 13 13.87 -21.55 -21.15
CA GLY A 13 12.76 -21.37 -22.08
C GLY A 13 12.70 -22.42 -23.19
N PHE A 14 13.82 -23.06 -23.56
CA PHE A 14 13.80 -24.19 -24.49
C PHE A 14 13.00 -25.33 -23.87
N VAL A 15 13.42 -25.77 -22.68
CA VAL A 15 12.85 -26.88 -21.91
C VAL A 15 11.36 -26.69 -21.59
N SER A 16 10.93 -25.46 -21.29
CA SER A 16 9.53 -25.18 -20.92
C SER A 16 8.63 -24.86 -22.10
N LYS A 17 9.06 -24.03 -23.06
CA LYS A 17 8.22 -23.70 -24.23
C LYS A 17 8.04 -24.89 -25.14
N SER A 18 9.10 -25.68 -25.36
CA SER A 18 9.03 -26.84 -26.23
C SER A 18 8.07 -27.90 -25.68
N MET A 19 8.04 -28.09 -24.35
CA MET A 19 7.07 -28.98 -23.68
C MET A 19 5.62 -28.56 -23.94
N VAL A 20 5.31 -27.26 -23.81
CA VAL A 20 3.94 -26.76 -24.04
C VAL A 20 3.55 -26.91 -25.51
N MET A 21 4.48 -26.65 -26.43
CA MET A 21 4.25 -26.84 -27.86
C MET A 21 4.01 -28.30 -28.22
N ASP A 22 4.81 -29.21 -27.66
CA ASP A 22 4.66 -30.65 -27.89
C ASP A 22 3.35 -31.18 -27.32
N ALA A 23 2.95 -30.75 -26.12
CA ALA A 23 1.66 -31.10 -25.53
C ALA A 23 0.46 -30.63 -26.38
N ALA A 24 0.54 -29.45 -26.99
CA ALA A 24 -0.49 -28.97 -27.92
C ALA A 24 -0.52 -29.78 -29.22
N ALA A 25 0.65 -30.19 -29.72
CA ALA A 25 0.76 -31.03 -30.92
C ALA A 25 0.23 -32.45 -30.67
N SER A 26 0.60 -33.08 -29.55
CA SER A 26 0.15 -34.42 -29.16
C SER A 26 -1.33 -34.46 -28.82
N GLY A 27 -1.90 -33.37 -28.30
CA GLY A 27 -3.33 -33.22 -28.04
C GLY A 27 -4.19 -33.00 -29.29
N HIS A 28 -3.61 -33.08 -30.50
CA HIS A 28 -4.27 -32.76 -31.77
C HIS A 28 -4.89 -31.34 -31.83
N MET A 29 -4.35 -30.41 -31.04
CA MET A 29 -4.85 -29.03 -30.93
C MET A 29 -4.20 -28.12 -31.99
N GLN A 30 -4.35 -28.49 -33.26
CA GLN A 30 -3.55 -27.95 -34.36
C GLN A 30 -3.66 -26.42 -34.53
N ILE A 31 -4.85 -25.84 -34.33
CA ILE A 31 -5.05 -24.38 -34.38
C ILE A 31 -4.26 -23.70 -33.26
N ILE A 32 -4.31 -24.25 -32.04
CA ILE A 32 -3.64 -23.69 -30.87
C ILE A 32 -2.12 -23.83 -31.03
N TYR A 33 -1.65 -24.96 -31.56
CA TYR A 33 -0.24 -25.14 -31.91
C TYR A 33 0.26 -24.04 -32.87
N PHE A 34 -0.49 -23.73 -33.93
CA PHE A 34 -0.11 -22.64 -34.85
C PHE A 34 -0.12 -21.27 -34.17
N VAL A 35 -1.12 -20.98 -33.34
CA VAL A 35 -1.16 -19.72 -32.57
C VAL A 35 0.05 -19.61 -31.63
N LEU A 36 0.40 -20.70 -30.93
CA LEU A 36 1.56 -20.76 -30.06
C LEU A 36 2.87 -20.60 -30.84
N LEU A 37 2.99 -21.22 -32.02
CA LEU A 37 4.14 -21.07 -32.90
C LEU A 37 4.32 -19.59 -33.31
N PHE A 38 3.26 -18.94 -33.82
CA PHE A 38 3.28 -17.54 -34.19
C PHE A 38 3.60 -16.62 -32.99
N ALA A 39 3.00 -16.88 -31.84
CA ALA A 39 3.29 -16.14 -30.61
C ALA A 39 4.76 -16.31 -30.19
N SER A 40 5.33 -17.52 -30.32
CA SER A 40 6.73 -17.80 -30.00
C SER A 40 7.68 -17.03 -30.92
N VAL A 41 7.42 -17.03 -32.23
CA VAL A 41 8.19 -16.25 -33.21
C VAL A 41 8.09 -14.75 -32.93
N GLY A 42 6.89 -14.23 -32.67
CA GLY A 42 6.69 -12.80 -32.37
C GLY A 42 7.43 -12.35 -31.11
N VAL A 43 7.44 -13.16 -30.05
CA VAL A 43 8.20 -12.87 -28.83
C VAL A 43 9.70 -12.94 -29.07
N LEU A 44 10.17 -13.90 -29.88
CA LEU A 44 11.57 -14.04 -30.25
C LEU A 44 12.05 -12.81 -31.03
N GLU A 45 11.32 -12.38 -32.05
CA GLU A 45 11.67 -11.20 -32.85
C GLU A 45 11.63 -9.93 -31.98
N HIS A 46 10.54 -9.71 -31.26
CA HIS A 46 10.33 -8.48 -30.50
C HIS A 46 11.21 -8.40 -29.25
N ALA A 47 11.08 -9.35 -28.32
CA ALA A 47 11.76 -9.31 -27.04
C ALA A 47 13.16 -9.94 -27.08
N GLY A 48 13.37 -10.91 -27.98
CA GLY A 48 14.64 -11.60 -28.10
C GLY A 48 15.70 -10.83 -28.89
N ILE A 49 15.31 -10.19 -29.99
CA ILE A 49 16.25 -9.55 -30.92
C ILE A 49 16.08 -8.03 -30.92
N LYS A 50 14.87 -7.53 -31.22
CA LYS A 50 14.62 -6.10 -31.44
C LYS A 50 14.95 -5.25 -30.21
N ILE A 51 14.41 -5.58 -29.03
CA ILE A 51 14.65 -4.79 -27.81
C ILE A 51 16.15 -4.74 -27.45
N PRO A 52 16.89 -5.86 -27.33
CA PRO A 52 18.32 -5.81 -27.04
C PRO A 52 19.12 -5.08 -28.12
N PHE A 53 18.78 -5.26 -29.40
CA PHE A 53 19.47 -4.58 -30.49
C PHE A 53 19.35 -3.06 -30.37
N PHE A 54 18.14 -2.52 -30.22
CA PHE A 54 17.95 -1.07 -30.06
C PHE A 54 18.49 -0.54 -28.73
N ALA A 55 18.46 -1.33 -27.65
CA ALA A 55 18.99 -0.92 -26.36
C ALA A 55 20.52 -0.82 -26.31
N PHE A 56 21.24 -1.73 -26.98
CA PHE A 56 22.72 -1.79 -26.91
C PHE A 56 23.43 -1.29 -28.17
N PHE A 57 22.83 -1.47 -29.35
CA PHE A 57 23.41 -1.14 -30.66
C PHE A 57 22.62 -0.09 -31.45
N GLY A 58 21.55 0.46 -30.84
CA GLY A 58 20.76 1.55 -31.41
C GLY A 58 21.42 2.91 -31.21
N HIS A 59 20.61 3.94 -31.00
CA HIS A 59 21.09 5.31 -30.87
C HIS A 59 21.77 5.54 -29.50
N ASP A 60 23.07 5.88 -29.50
CA ASP A 60 23.78 6.24 -28.27
C ASP A 60 23.31 7.62 -27.79
N SER A 61 22.67 7.66 -26.62
CA SER A 61 22.23 8.89 -25.96
C SER A 61 23.37 9.68 -25.31
N GLY A 62 24.60 9.15 -25.30
CA GLY A 62 25.78 9.75 -24.64
C GLY A 62 25.76 9.66 -23.12
N LEU A 63 24.69 9.10 -22.53
CA LEU A 63 24.59 8.88 -21.09
C LEU A 63 25.55 7.77 -20.66
N ARG A 64 26.22 7.97 -19.52
CA ARG A 64 27.12 6.98 -18.91
C ARG A 64 26.68 6.74 -17.47
N PRO A 65 25.53 6.06 -17.26
CA PRO A 65 25.05 5.75 -15.92
C PRO A 65 26.03 4.80 -15.21
N LYS A 66 26.09 4.92 -13.88
CA LYS A 66 26.83 3.96 -13.05
C LYS A 66 26.15 2.59 -13.16
N GLU A 67 26.95 1.54 -13.16
CA GLU A 67 26.49 0.15 -13.14
C GLU A 67 25.53 -0.14 -11.96
N ALA A 68 24.68 -1.16 -12.11
CA ALA A 68 23.74 -1.56 -11.09
C ALA A 68 24.45 -1.88 -9.75
N PRO A 69 23.80 -1.61 -8.61
CA PRO A 69 24.38 -1.92 -7.31
C PRO A 69 24.55 -3.44 -7.11
N LEU A 70 25.50 -3.83 -6.27
CA LEU A 70 25.94 -5.22 -6.12
C LEU A 70 24.80 -6.19 -5.78
N HIS A 71 23.86 -5.80 -4.92
CA HIS A 71 22.70 -6.63 -4.57
C HIS A 71 21.81 -6.95 -5.79
N MET A 72 21.65 -6.00 -6.71
CA MET A 72 20.90 -6.21 -7.95
C MET A 72 21.66 -7.12 -8.91
N LEU A 73 22.98 -6.93 -9.04
CA LEU A 73 23.84 -7.80 -9.85
C LEU A 73 23.83 -9.25 -9.33
N LEU A 74 23.87 -9.44 -8.02
CA LEU A 74 23.79 -10.75 -7.40
C LEU A 74 22.45 -11.43 -7.72
N ALA A 75 21.33 -10.71 -7.57
CA ALA A 75 20.02 -11.23 -7.91
C ALA A 75 19.90 -11.59 -9.41
N MET A 76 20.41 -10.73 -10.30
CA MET A 76 20.47 -11.01 -11.74
C MET A 76 21.35 -12.23 -12.06
N GLY A 77 22.49 -12.38 -11.38
CA GLY A 77 23.39 -13.52 -11.51
C GLY A 77 22.73 -14.83 -11.10
N ILE A 78 22.03 -14.84 -9.96
CA ILE A 78 21.26 -16.00 -9.48
C ILE A 78 20.15 -16.35 -10.49
N ALA A 79 19.40 -15.37 -10.99
CA ALA A 79 18.36 -15.59 -11.98
C ALA A 79 18.94 -16.15 -13.30
N ALA A 80 20.08 -15.62 -13.75
CA ALA A 80 20.78 -16.12 -14.94
C ALA A 80 21.28 -17.56 -14.74
N PHE A 81 21.82 -17.87 -13.56
CA PHE A 81 22.19 -19.22 -13.18
C PHE A 81 21.01 -20.18 -13.30
N PHE A 82 19.85 -19.84 -12.73
CA PHE A 82 18.66 -20.70 -12.84
C PHE A 82 18.14 -20.84 -14.28
N CYS A 83 18.25 -19.79 -15.10
CA CYS A 83 17.90 -19.89 -16.52
C CYS A 83 18.78 -20.91 -17.26
N ILE A 84 20.08 -20.98 -16.95
CA ILE A 84 21.01 -21.92 -17.59
C ILE A 84 20.88 -23.32 -16.96
N PHE A 85 20.80 -23.38 -15.63
CA PHE A 85 20.71 -24.63 -14.87
C PHE A 85 19.47 -25.43 -15.25
N ASN A 86 18.29 -24.82 -15.24
CA ASN A 86 17.04 -25.51 -15.63
C ASN A 86 17.01 -25.89 -17.11
N GLY A 87 17.71 -25.13 -17.95
CA GLY A 87 17.89 -25.48 -19.36
C GLY A 87 18.77 -26.72 -19.51
N SER A 88 19.96 -26.70 -18.91
CA SER A 88 20.98 -27.74 -19.06
C SER A 88 20.62 -29.04 -18.31
N PHE A 89 19.95 -28.93 -17.16
CA PHE A 89 19.54 -30.06 -16.32
C PHE A 89 18.01 -30.08 -16.11
N PRO A 90 17.22 -30.39 -17.17
CA PRO A 90 15.76 -30.31 -17.12
C PRO A 90 15.12 -31.29 -16.13
N SER A 91 15.81 -32.39 -15.81
CA SER A 91 15.32 -33.42 -14.88
C SER A 91 14.99 -32.86 -13.50
N TYR A 92 15.78 -31.91 -12.98
CA TYR A 92 15.47 -31.27 -11.70
C TYR A 92 14.16 -30.50 -11.78
N LEU A 93 13.96 -29.68 -12.81
CA LEU A 93 12.71 -28.96 -13.00
C LEU A 93 11.51 -29.92 -13.11
N TYR A 94 11.67 -31.02 -13.85
CA TYR A 94 10.59 -31.99 -14.04
C TYR A 94 10.25 -32.78 -12.77
N SER A 95 11.22 -33.01 -11.89
CA SER A 95 10.98 -33.66 -10.59
C SER A 95 10.14 -32.83 -9.62
N LEU A 96 10.08 -31.51 -9.79
CA LEU A 96 9.22 -30.64 -9.00
C LEU A 96 7.77 -30.60 -9.50
N LEU A 97 7.49 -31.11 -10.71
CA LEU A 97 6.15 -31.05 -11.27
C LEU A 97 5.24 -32.08 -10.59
N PRO A 98 3.96 -31.74 -10.37
CA PRO A 98 3.04 -32.60 -9.61
C PRO A 98 2.61 -33.87 -10.36
N TYR A 99 2.83 -33.93 -11.67
CA TYR A 99 2.45 -35.05 -12.53
C TYR A 99 3.70 -35.64 -13.21
N PRO A 100 3.71 -36.95 -13.53
CA PRO A 100 4.82 -37.56 -14.23
C PRO A 100 5.00 -36.93 -15.61
N VAL A 101 6.24 -36.58 -15.94
CA VAL A 101 6.62 -35.93 -17.20
C VAL A 101 7.49 -36.87 -18.01
N GLU A 102 6.93 -37.42 -19.09
CA GLU A 102 7.64 -38.25 -20.08
C GLU A 102 8.08 -37.41 -21.29
N TYR A 103 8.57 -36.19 -21.05
CA TYR A 103 9.00 -35.28 -22.11
C TYR A 103 10.53 -35.22 -22.21
N VAL A 104 11.06 -35.45 -23.42
CA VAL A 104 12.49 -35.38 -23.71
C VAL A 104 12.80 -34.12 -24.53
N PRO A 105 13.28 -33.03 -23.91
CA PRO A 105 13.50 -31.76 -24.59
C PRO A 105 14.63 -31.82 -25.63
N TYR A 106 15.69 -32.59 -25.35
CA TYR A 106 16.91 -32.64 -26.16
C TYR A 106 16.85 -33.75 -27.21
N THR A 107 15.95 -33.62 -28.16
CA THR A 107 15.95 -34.45 -29.37
C THR A 107 16.45 -33.64 -30.56
N VAL A 108 16.93 -34.33 -31.60
CA VAL A 108 17.48 -33.69 -32.80
C VAL A 108 16.44 -32.78 -33.46
N SER A 109 15.19 -33.22 -33.55
CA SER A 109 14.10 -32.44 -34.14
C SER A 109 13.85 -31.13 -33.39
N HIS A 110 13.76 -31.18 -32.05
CA HIS A 110 13.52 -30.00 -31.22
C HIS A 110 14.67 -28.99 -31.30
N VAL A 111 15.92 -29.46 -31.19
CA VAL A 111 17.10 -28.58 -31.23
C VAL A 111 17.27 -27.94 -32.61
N VAL A 112 17.14 -28.73 -33.68
CA VAL A 112 17.28 -28.23 -35.05
C VAL A 112 16.16 -27.25 -35.40
N GLY A 113 14.90 -27.61 -35.11
CA GLY A 113 13.75 -26.76 -35.40
C GLY A 113 13.84 -25.41 -34.69
N GLN A 114 14.21 -25.42 -33.41
CA GLN A 114 14.37 -24.18 -32.66
C GLN A 114 15.55 -23.33 -33.15
N THR A 115 16.68 -23.97 -33.49
CA THR A 115 17.85 -23.26 -34.04
C THR A 115 17.53 -22.63 -35.40
N GLN A 116 16.76 -23.33 -36.25
CA GLN A 116 16.26 -22.80 -37.50
C GLN A 116 15.34 -21.58 -37.28
N LEU A 117 14.39 -21.66 -36.34
CA LEU A 117 13.51 -20.54 -36.00
C LEU A 117 14.31 -19.31 -35.56
N ILE A 118 15.29 -19.49 -34.67
CA ILE A 118 16.16 -18.39 -34.21
C ILE A 118 16.96 -17.81 -35.37
N PHE A 119 17.55 -18.67 -36.21
CA PHE A 119 18.33 -18.25 -37.37
C PHE A 119 17.50 -17.44 -38.37
N PHE A 120 16.32 -17.96 -38.76
CA PHE A 120 15.45 -17.27 -39.71
C PHE A 120 14.84 -16.00 -39.14
N ALA A 121 14.50 -15.96 -37.85
CA ALA A 121 14.04 -14.73 -37.21
C ALA A 121 15.14 -13.66 -37.15
N ALA A 122 16.38 -14.05 -36.84
CA ALA A 122 17.53 -13.15 -36.91
C ALA A 122 17.80 -12.65 -38.34
N LEU A 123 17.73 -13.54 -39.32
CA LEU A 123 17.87 -13.18 -40.73
C LEU A 123 16.78 -12.20 -41.17
N ALA A 124 15.51 -12.46 -40.82
CA ALA A 124 14.39 -11.59 -41.13
C ALA A 124 14.59 -10.19 -40.51
N PHE A 125 15.00 -10.12 -39.25
CA PHE A 125 15.31 -8.86 -38.58
C PHE A 125 16.44 -8.10 -39.28
N ILE A 126 17.55 -8.77 -39.62
CA ILE A 126 18.69 -8.17 -40.33
C ILE A 126 18.26 -7.64 -41.70
N LEU A 127 17.50 -8.41 -42.47
CA LEU A 127 16.99 -7.97 -43.78
C LEU A 127 16.04 -6.77 -43.66
N LEU A 128 15.19 -6.73 -42.62
CA LEU A 128 14.32 -5.59 -42.32
C LEU A 128 15.10 -4.33 -41.91
N THR A 129 16.22 -4.50 -41.19
CA THR A 129 17.11 -3.38 -40.86
C THR A 129 17.87 -2.88 -42.08
N LEU A 130 18.43 -3.79 -42.90
CA LEU A 130 19.17 -3.44 -44.11
C LEU A 130 18.28 -2.82 -45.20
N SER A 131 17.02 -3.23 -45.31
CA SER A 131 16.06 -2.64 -46.25
C SER A 131 15.55 -1.26 -45.84
N GLY A 132 15.91 -0.76 -44.65
CA GLY A 132 15.45 0.53 -44.14
C GLY A 132 13.96 0.56 -43.76
N MET A 133 13.27 -0.59 -43.77
CA MET A 133 11.87 -0.71 -43.38
C MET A 133 11.64 -0.81 -41.87
N SER A 134 12.68 -0.54 -41.07
CA SER A 134 12.58 -0.63 -39.62
C SER A 134 11.64 0.46 -39.07
N PRO A 135 10.62 0.11 -38.27
CA PRO A 135 9.68 1.08 -37.72
C PRO A 135 10.42 2.16 -36.94
N PRO A 136 10.09 3.45 -37.12
CA PRO A 136 10.74 4.53 -36.39
C PRO A 136 10.46 4.42 -34.89
N GLU A 137 11.44 4.83 -34.07
CA GLU A 137 11.29 4.91 -32.62
C GLU A 137 10.26 5.98 -32.26
N LEU A 138 9.04 5.56 -31.92
CA LEU A 138 8.00 6.45 -31.44
C LEU A 138 8.22 6.74 -29.95
N ARG A 139 8.35 8.02 -29.60
CA ARG A 139 8.36 8.46 -28.21
C ARG A 139 6.96 8.24 -27.62
N ALA A 140 6.81 7.15 -26.90
CA ALA A 140 5.59 6.82 -26.16
C ALA A 140 5.84 6.89 -24.66
N VAL A 141 4.88 7.44 -23.91
CA VAL A 141 4.87 7.35 -22.44
C VAL A 141 4.15 6.05 -22.08
N ASN A 142 4.89 5.07 -21.57
CA ASN A 142 4.27 3.85 -21.05
C ASN A 142 3.57 4.15 -19.73
N VAL A 143 2.24 4.12 -19.71
CA VAL A 143 1.44 4.25 -18.49
C VAL A 143 1.31 2.87 -17.87
N ASP A 144 2.28 2.52 -17.04
CA ASP A 144 2.31 1.25 -16.32
C ASP A 144 1.44 1.30 -15.04
N ALA A 145 1.30 0.17 -14.35
CA ALA A 145 0.59 0.04 -13.08
C ALA A 145 1.05 1.03 -12.00
N ASP A 146 2.30 1.54 -12.08
CA ASP A 146 2.80 2.63 -11.21
C ASP A 146 1.89 3.86 -11.27
N TRP A 147 1.23 4.15 -12.40
CA TRP A 147 0.29 5.26 -12.49
C TRP A 147 -0.88 5.09 -11.52
N PHE A 148 -1.45 3.88 -11.43
CA PHE A 148 -2.54 3.57 -10.50
C PHE A 148 -2.07 3.70 -9.06
N TYR A 149 -0.87 3.20 -8.74
CA TYR A 149 -0.31 3.32 -7.40
C TYR A 149 -0.06 4.80 -7.02
N ARG A 150 0.59 5.56 -7.92
CA ARG A 150 0.95 6.96 -7.70
C ARG A 150 -0.25 7.89 -7.63
N LYS A 151 -1.27 7.69 -8.47
CA LYS A 151 -2.49 8.52 -8.49
C LYS A 151 -3.50 8.06 -7.44
N GLY A 152 -3.72 6.76 -7.32
CA GLY A 152 -4.59 6.15 -6.33
C GLY A 152 -4.11 6.42 -4.91
N GLY A 153 -2.81 6.25 -4.64
CA GLY A 153 -2.21 6.56 -3.34
C GLY A 153 -2.36 8.04 -2.95
N ARG A 154 -2.19 8.98 -3.89
CA ARG A 154 -2.43 10.41 -3.63
C ARG A 154 -3.90 10.72 -3.35
N LEU A 155 -4.82 10.04 -4.04
CA LEU A 155 -6.25 10.19 -3.80
C LEU A 155 -6.62 9.66 -2.42
N PHE A 156 -6.17 8.44 -2.10
CA PHE A 156 -6.36 7.80 -0.81
C PHE A 156 -5.84 8.67 0.33
N TYR A 157 -4.60 9.16 0.21
CA TYR A 157 -4.03 10.08 1.19
C TYR A 157 -4.91 11.31 1.41
N ARG A 158 -5.39 11.94 0.33
CA ARG A 158 -6.27 13.12 0.43
C ARG A 158 -7.60 12.82 1.11
N VAL A 159 -8.18 11.67 0.81
CA VAL A 159 -9.45 11.23 1.41
C VAL A 159 -9.27 10.97 2.91
N MET A 160 -8.22 10.24 3.28
CA MET A 160 -7.92 9.93 4.67
C MET A 160 -7.56 11.19 5.46
N ASP A 161 -6.75 12.07 4.89
CA ASP A 161 -6.38 13.36 5.51
C ASP A 161 -7.61 14.23 5.78
N LYS A 162 -8.51 14.36 4.81
CA LYS A 162 -9.75 15.15 4.98
C LYS A 162 -10.71 14.51 5.98
N SER A 163 -10.87 13.19 5.95
CA SER A 163 -11.77 12.47 6.84
C SER A 163 -11.26 12.49 8.28
N MET A 164 -10.03 12.03 8.51
CA MET A 164 -9.44 11.89 9.84
C MET A 164 -9.21 13.25 10.50
N ASN A 165 -8.60 14.22 9.80
CA ASN A 165 -8.43 15.56 10.40
C ASN A 165 -9.75 16.29 10.58
N GLY A 166 -10.75 16.01 9.74
CA GLY A 166 -12.11 16.50 9.91
C GLY A 166 -12.73 15.98 11.22
N LEU A 167 -12.64 14.66 11.44
CA LEU A 167 -13.07 14.01 12.68
C LEU A 167 -12.32 14.55 13.90
N THR A 168 -11.01 14.70 13.82
CA THR A 168 -10.20 15.28 14.91
C THR A 168 -10.65 16.70 15.25
N LYS A 169 -10.90 17.56 14.25
CA LYS A 169 -11.39 18.94 14.49
C LYS A 169 -12.78 18.96 15.13
N VAL A 170 -13.66 18.04 14.76
CA VAL A 170 -14.99 17.92 15.36
C VAL A 170 -14.88 17.43 16.80
N ALA A 171 -14.08 16.38 17.04
CA ALA A 171 -13.83 15.85 18.36
C ALA A 171 -13.22 16.92 19.29
N ASP A 172 -12.24 17.67 18.81
CA ASP A 172 -11.59 18.72 19.58
C ASP A 172 -12.56 19.86 19.92
N ARG A 173 -13.42 20.28 18.98
CA ARG A 173 -14.46 21.28 19.24
C ARG A 173 -15.47 20.83 20.29
N VAL A 174 -15.95 19.59 20.19
CA VAL A 174 -16.96 19.04 21.10
C VAL A 174 -16.36 18.81 22.49
N ILE A 175 -15.17 18.20 22.57
CA ILE A 175 -14.55 17.81 23.84
C ILE A 175 -13.87 19.01 24.51
N ALA A 176 -12.95 19.69 23.84
CA ALA A 176 -12.19 20.79 24.42
C ALA A 176 -13.01 22.09 24.51
N GLY A 177 -13.87 22.35 23.52
CA GLY A 177 -14.71 23.55 23.52
C GLY A 177 -15.96 23.39 24.39
N GLU A 178 -16.88 22.53 23.96
CA GLU A 178 -18.22 22.49 24.54
C GLU A 178 -18.29 21.69 25.84
N LEU A 179 -17.71 20.50 25.89
CA LEU A 179 -17.78 19.62 27.05
C LEU A 179 -16.95 20.19 28.21
N THR A 180 -15.68 20.52 27.96
CA THR A 180 -14.77 21.08 28.98
C THR A 180 -15.27 22.44 29.47
N GLY A 181 -15.74 23.31 28.56
CA GLY A 181 -16.31 24.60 28.92
C GLY A 181 -17.63 24.48 29.71
N SER A 182 -18.46 23.48 29.41
CA SER A 182 -19.69 23.22 30.15
C SER A 182 -19.42 22.61 31.52
N ILE A 183 -18.51 21.63 31.61
CA ILE A 183 -18.07 21.04 32.88
C ILE A 183 -17.43 22.09 33.78
N CYS A 184 -16.61 22.99 33.24
CA CYS A 184 -15.98 24.05 34.02
C CYS A 184 -17.01 25.06 34.57
N ARG A 185 -17.98 25.50 33.73
CA ARG A 185 -19.08 26.39 34.17
C ARG A 185 -19.99 25.73 35.19
N ILE A 186 -20.29 24.44 35.03
CA ILE A 186 -21.03 23.64 35.99
C ILE A 186 -20.21 23.58 37.28
N SER A 187 -18.98 23.10 37.25
CA SER A 187 -18.12 22.96 38.44
C SER A 187 -17.96 24.26 39.23
N GLN A 188 -17.93 25.43 38.58
CA GLN A 188 -17.83 26.72 39.27
C GLN A 188 -19.15 27.16 39.90
N ARG A 189 -20.30 26.76 39.35
CA ARG A 189 -21.64 27.21 39.78
C ARG A 189 -22.24 26.32 40.88
N TRP A 190 -21.92 25.02 40.90
CA TRP A 190 -22.46 24.07 41.87
C TRP A 190 -22.12 24.38 43.33
N PRO A 191 -20.89 24.79 43.69
CA PRO A 191 -20.56 25.17 45.07
C PRO A 191 -21.42 26.32 45.58
N GLU A 192 -21.70 27.31 44.73
CA GLU A 192 -22.57 28.43 45.06
C GLU A 192 -24.02 27.99 45.29
N VAL A 193 -24.55 27.15 44.39
CA VAL A 193 -25.93 26.63 44.48
C VAL A 193 -26.14 25.71 45.68
N LEU A 194 -25.17 24.84 45.99
CA LEU A 194 -25.22 23.95 47.17
C LEU A 194 -25.14 24.73 48.48
N CYS A 195 -24.21 25.68 48.59
CA CYS A 195 -24.08 26.51 49.78
C CYS A 195 -25.35 27.33 50.03
N LEU A 196 -25.84 28.04 49.01
CA LEU A 196 -27.04 28.87 49.14
C LEU A 196 -28.30 28.00 49.31
N GLY A 197 -28.40 26.86 48.63
CA GLY A 197 -29.53 25.94 48.74
C GLY A 197 -29.72 25.36 50.15
N ILE A 198 -28.64 25.19 50.91
CA ILE A 198 -28.68 24.75 52.32
C ILE A 198 -28.87 25.95 53.26
N MET A 199 -28.20 27.08 53.00
CA MET A 199 -28.25 28.25 53.88
C MET A 199 -29.59 28.99 53.84
N ILE A 200 -30.25 29.07 52.67
CA ILE A 200 -31.54 29.76 52.48
C ILE A 200 -32.65 29.16 53.36
N PRO A 201 -32.93 27.83 53.35
CA PRO A 201 -33.95 27.25 54.22
C PRO A 201 -33.56 27.36 55.70
N LEU A 202 -32.26 27.21 56.03
CA LEU A 202 -31.77 27.35 57.40
C LEU A 202 -32.00 28.77 57.94
N TRP A 203 -31.68 29.80 57.16
CA TRP A 203 -31.91 31.20 57.53
C TRP A 203 -33.39 31.56 57.62
N ARG A 204 -34.22 30.94 56.78
CA ARG A 204 -35.68 31.10 56.79
C ARG A 204 -36.32 30.45 58.04
N ILE A 205 -35.77 29.33 58.52
CA ILE A 205 -36.18 28.66 59.77
C ILE A 205 -35.72 29.44 61.00
N THR A 206 -34.52 30.05 60.97
CA THR A 206 -34.02 30.90 62.07
C THR A 206 -34.68 32.28 62.18
N GLY A 207 -35.75 32.55 61.41
CA GLY A 207 -36.57 33.75 61.56
C GLY A 207 -36.01 35.04 60.94
N VAL A 208 -35.01 34.96 60.08
CA VAL A 208 -34.45 36.14 59.38
C VAL A 208 -35.36 36.52 58.20
N LYS A 209 -35.93 37.73 58.21
CA LYS A 209 -36.76 38.27 57.11
C LYS A 209 -36.39 39.71 56.76
N GLY A 210 -36.54 40.06 55.48
CA GLY A 210 -36.32 41.42 54.95
C GLY A 210 -34.88 41.67 54.49
N LYS A 211 -34.43 42.94 54.51
CA LYS A 211 -33.15 43.41 53.93
C LYS A 211 -31.90 42.68 54.45
N ASP A 212 -31.93 42.16 55.68
CA ASP A 212 -30.82 41.35 56.24
C ASP A 212 -30.68 39.97 55.59
N PHE A 213 -31.76 39.44 54.99
CA PHE A 213 -31.75 38.17 54.27
C PHE A 213 -31.06 38.33 52.90
N GLU A 214 -31.41 39.40 52.16
CA GLU A 214 -30.76 39.74 50.89
C GLU A 214 -29.27 40.09 51.10
N GLY A 215 -28.95 40.87 52.15
CA GLY A 215 -27.56 41.21 52.47
C GLY A 215 -26.71 39.99 52.89
N LYS A 216 -27.28 39.00 53.58
CA LYS A 216 -26.57 37.75 53.89
C LYS A 216 -26.36 36.88 52.66
N ILE A 217 -27.34 36.79 51.76
CA ILE A 217 -27.21 36.07 50.49
C ILE A 217 -26.11 36.68 49.62
N GLU A 218 -26.09 38.02 49.49
CA GLU A 218 -25.04 38.69 48.70
C GLU A 218 -23.65 38.56 49.32
N ARG A 219 -23.52 38.66 50.65
CA ARG A 219 -22.22 38.45 51.33
C ARG A 219 -21.71 37.03 51.17
N THR A 220 -22.58 36.02 51.26
CA THR A 220 -22.18 34.62 51.08
C THR A 220 -21.87 34.30 49.62
N ARG A 221 -22.59 34.90 48.66
CA ARG A 221 -22.24 34.83 47.23
C ARG A 221 -20.88 35.49 46.94
N ALA A 222 -20.62 36.68 47.48
CA ALA A 222 -19.35 37.38 47.31
C ALA A 222 -18.18 36.64 47.96
N ALA A 223 -18.37 36.05 49.14
CA ALA A 223 -17.35 35.25 49.82
C ALA A 223 -17.03 33.94 49.08
N LEU A 224 -18.03 33.32 48.45
CA LEU A 224 -17.84 32.11 47.63
C LEU A 224 -17.15 32.42 46.30
N GLN A 225 -17.50 33.54 45.64
CA GLN A 225 -16.86 33.97 44.39
C GLN A 225 -15.42 34.44 44.58
N THR A 226 -15.06 34.95 45.75
CA THR A 226 -13.69 35.35 46.10
C THR A 226 -12.89 34.22 46.78
N HIS A 227 -13.45 33.01 46.88
CA HIS A 227 -12.86 31.86 47.58
C HIS A 227 -12.47 32.13 49.05
N THR A 228 -13.04 33.16 49.67
CA THR A 228 -12.79 33.56 51.07
C THR A 228 -13.89 33.07 52.01
N SER A 229 -14.46 31.90 51.75
CA SER A 229 -15.40 31.28 52.68
C SER A 229 -14.67 30.85 53.96
N PRO A 230 -15.22 31.10 55.17
CA PRO A 230 -14.62 30.63 56.41
C PRO A 230 -14.54 29.09 56.40
N ILE A 231 -13.34 28.57 56.71
CA ILE A 231 -12.90 27.17 56.53
C ILE A 231 -13.88 26.13 57.11
N GLY A 232 -14.67 26.49 58.13
CA GLY A 232 -15.66 25.59 58.72
C GLY A 232 -16.86 25.26 57.82
N ILE A 233 -17.32 26.18 56.97
CA ILE A 233 -18.51 25.95 56.14
C ILE A 233 -18.17 25.06 54.95
N SER A 234 -17.01 25.28 54.32
CA SER A 234 -16.53 24.42 53.23
C SER A 234 -16.21 23.00 53.69
N ALA A 235 -15.63 22.83 54.88
CA ALA A 235 -15.35 21.52 55.46
C ALA A 235 -16.62 20.71 55.77
N ALA A 236 -17.65 21.35 56.34
CA ALA A 236 -18.93 20.71 56.61
C ALA A 236 -19.63 20.23 55.32
N ILE A 237 -19.61 21.05 54.27
CA ILE A 237 -20.22 20.70 52.98
C ILE A 237 -19.43 19.58 52.28
N ALA A 238 -18.10 19.60 52.33
CA ALA A 238 -17.27 18.53 51.79
C ALA A 238 -17.53 17.19 52.51
N THR A 239 -17.77 17.22 53.82
CA THR A 239 -18.09 16.04 54.62
C THR A 239 -19.47 15.49 54.27
N ILE A 240 -20.48 16.38 54.14
CA ILE A 240 -21.83 15.98 53.70
C ILE A 240 -21.80 15.37 52.30
N PHE A 241 -21.04 15.97 51.38
CA PHE A 241 -20.87 15.46 50.03
C PHE A 241 -20.22 14.06 50.00
N LEU A 242 -19.16 13.85 50.79
CA LEU A 242 -18.52 12.54 50.91
C LEU A 242 -19.45 11.48 51.51
N VAL A 243 -20.22 11.84 52.54
CA VAL A 243 -21.22 10.95 53.14
C VAL A 243 -22.32 10.58 52.15
N LEU A 244 -22.75 11.55 51.32
CA LEU A 244 -23.79 11.32 50.32
C LEU A 244 -23.31 10.44 49.16
N ILE A 245 -22.05 10.58 48.72
CA ILE A 245 -21.41 9.65 47.77
C ILE A 245 -21.31 8.25 48.37
N TYR A 246 -20.87 8.14 49.64
CA TYR A 246 -20.75 6.85 50.33
C TYR A 246 -22.09 6.12 50.47
N LEU A 247 -23.20 6.85 50.62
CA LEU A 247 -24.54 6.27 50.68
C LEU A 247 -25.13 5.89 49.31
N LEU A 248 -24.56 6.39 48.22
CA LEU A 248 -25.06 6.20 46.86
C LEU A 248 -24.27 5.14 46.07
N MET A 249 -23.10 4.71 46.59
CA MET A 249 -22.37 3.51 46.16
C MET A 249 -22.87 2.28 46.90
#